data_AF-A0A931PZ59-F1
#
_entry.id   AF-A0A931PZ59-F1
#
_cell.length_a   1.000
_cell.length_b   1.000
_cell.length_c   1.000
_cell.angle_alpha   90.00
_cell.angle_beta   90.00
_cell.angle_gamma   90.00
#
_symmetry.space_group_name_H-M   'P 1'
#
loop_
_entity.id
_entity.type
_entity.pdbx_description
1 polymer ?
#
loop_
_entity_poly.entity_id
_entity_poly.type
_entity_poly.pdbx_seq_one_letter_code
_entity_poly.pdbx_strand_id
1 'polypeptide(L)' 'MDYRKIITIEPDKRGGKPCIRNMRITVGDVLGWLANGKTHTEIITDFPELNNDDILACLAFAADKENHKILISSAA' A
#
# COMPACT_ATOMS: atom_id res chain seq x y z
N MET A 1 8.08 9.41 -6.20
CA MET A 1 7.26 9.72 -5.01
C MET A 1 7.95 9.13 -3.78
N ASP A 2 8.18 9.91 -2.72
CA ASP A 2 8.69 9.36 -1.46
C ASP A 2 7.51 8.95 -0.56
N TYR A 3 7.18 7.65 -0.54
CA TYR A 3 6.00 7.14 0.17
C TYR A 3 6.23 6.99 1.69
N ARG A 4 7.46 7.12 2.19
CA ARG A 4 7.83 6.78 3.58
C ARG A 4 7.15 7.65 4.64
N LYS A 5 6.68 8.84 4.25
CA LYS A 5 5.88 9.73 5.12
C LYS A 5 4.40 9.38 5.13
N ILE A 6 3.94 8.59 4.16
CA ILE A 6 2.54 8.25 3.93
C ILE A 6 2.24 6.82 4.37
N ILE A 7 3.14 5.87 4.12
CA ILE A 7 2.97 4.47 4.50
C ILE A 7 3.75 4.20 5.79
N THR A 8 3.04 3.75 6.82
CA THR A 8 3.60 3.35 8.11
C THR A 8 3.48 1.85 8.31
N ILE A 9 4.44 1.26 9.01
CA ILE A 9 4.39 -0.14 9.45
C ILE A 9 4.46 -0.12 10.97
N GLU A 10 3.35 -0.48 11.61
CA GLU A 10 3.20 -0.48 13.06
C GLU A 10 2.86 -1.92 13.49
N PRO A 11 3.69 -2.60 14.31
CA PRO A 11 3.51 -4.01 14.65
C PRO A 11 2.11 -4.36 15.18
N ASP A 12 1.54 -3.50 16.02
CA ASP A 12 0.24 -3.72 16.66
C ASP A 12 -0.96 -3.34 15.77
N LYS A 13 -0.70 -2.85 14.55
CA LYS A 13 -1.73 -2.36 13.64
C LYS A 13 -1.89 -3.31 12.46
N ARG A 14 -3.09 -3.88 12.32
CA ARG A 14 -3.42 -4.84 11.23
C ARG A 14 -2.40 -5.98 11.10
N GLY A 15 -1.73 -6.36 12.19
CA GLY A 15 -0.70 -7.41 12.22
C GLY A 15 0.59 -7.03 11.49
N GLY A 16 1.07 -5.80 11.67
CA GLY A 16 2.32 -5.33 11.06
C GLY A 16 2.23 -5.10 9.54
N LYS A 17 1.04 -5.01 8.98
CA LYS A 17 0.86 -4.72 7.55
C LYS A 17 1.15 -3.24 7.27
N PRO A 18 1.75 -2.91 6.11
CA PRO A 18 1.93 -1.53 5.69
C PRO A 18 0.56 -0.85 5.53
N CYS A 19 0.36 0.22 6.27
CA CYS A 19 -0.88 1.00 6.34
C CYS A 19 -0.64 2.44 5.90
N ILE A 20 -1.67 3.10 5.41
CA ILE A 20 -1.65 4.54 5.22
C ILE A 20 -1.62 5.21 6.60
N ARG A 21 -0.81 6.26 6.76
CA ARG A 21 -0.59 6.98 8.02
C ARG A 21 -1.92 7.36 8.65
N ASN A 22 -2.06 7.19 9.96
CA ASN A 22 -3.27 7.51 10.71
C ASN A 22 -4.54 6.75 10.28
N MET A 23 -4.44 5.76 9.39
CA MET A 23 -5.57 4.96 8.89
C MET A 23 -5.35 3.47 9.11
N ARG A 24 -6.43 2.68 9.13
CA ARG A 24 -6.37 1.20 9.17
C ARG A 24 -6.50 0.55 7.78
N ILE A 25 -6.39 1.36 6.73
CA ILE A 25 -6.38 0.93 5.33
C ILE A 25 -4.95 0.50 4.99
N THR A 26 -4.79 -0.75 4.57
CA THR A 26 -3.49 -1.32 4.20
C THR A 26 -3.17 -1.05 2.73
N VAL A 27 -1.88 -1.07 2.39
CA VAL A 27 -1.44 -1.07 0.98
C VAL A 27 -2.12 -2.21 0.21
N GLY A 28 -2.27 -3.38 0.84
CA GLY A 28 -2.94 -4.53 0.23
C GLY A 28 -4.43 -4.30 -0.05
N ASP A 29 -5.13 -3.54 0.79
CA ASP A 29 -6.54 -3.21 0.56
C ASP A 29 -6.67 -2.35 -0.72
N VAL A 30 -5.86 -1.29 -0.84
CA VAL A 30 -5.83 -0.41 -2.02
C VAL A 30 -5.46 -1.17 -3.29
N LEU A 31 -4.40 -1.97 -3.26
CA LEU A 31 -3.99 -2.79 -4.40
C LEU A 31 -5.08 -3.80 -4.79
N GLY A 32 -5.76 -4.40 -3.81
CA GLY A 32 -6.88 -5.30 -4.05
C GLY A 32 -8.06 -4.60 -4.75
N TRP A 33 -8.39 -3.38 -4.34
CA TRP A 33 -9.44 -2.60 -5.00
C TRP A 33 -9.08 -2.24 -6.44
N LEU A 34 -7.84 -1.78 -6.67
CA LEU A 34 -7.34 -1.49 -8.01
C LEU A 34 -7.32 -2.75 -8.89
N ALA A 35 -6.92 -3.91 -8.34
CA ALA A 35 -6.94 -5.18 -9.06
C ALA A 35 -8.36 -5.65 -9.42
N ASN A 36 -9.37 -5.26 -8.64
CA ASN A 36 -10.79 -5.48 -8.96
C ASN A 36 -11.36 -4.43 -9.94
N GLY A 37 -10.53 -3.54 -10.48
CA GLY A 37 -10.91 -2.56 -11.48
C GLY A 37 -11.50 -1.26 -10.93
N LYS A 38 -11.47 -1.03 -9.61
CA LYS A 38 -11.88 0.28 -9.07
C LYS A 38 -10.93 1.38 -9.52
N THR A 39 -11.48 2.51 -9.92
CA THR A 39 -10.74 3.73 -10.22
C THR A 39 -10.34 4.46 -8.94
N HIS A 40 -9.37 5.37 -9.04
CA HIS A 40 -8.96 6.20 -7.91
C HIS A 40 -10.13 7.03 -7.35
N THR A 41 -10.98 7.57 -8.23
CA THR A 41 -12.14 8.37 -7.84
C THR A 41 -13.17 7.53 -7.07
N GLU A 42 -13.43 6.29 -7.49
CA GLU A 42 -14.34 5.40 -6.76
C GLU A 42 -13.77 5.04 -5.39
N ILE A 43 -12.48 4.75 -5.30
CA ILE A 43 -11.81 4.46 -4.01
C ILE A 43 -11.93 5.66 -3.05
N ILE A 44 -11.65 6.88 -3.54
CA ILE A 44 -11.75 8.10 -2.72
C ILE A 44 -13.22 8.42 -2.38
N THR A 45 -14.16 8.05 -3.23
CA THR A 45 -15.60 8.22 -2.95
C THR A 45 -16.05 7.27 -1.83
N ASP A 46 -15.58 6.02 -1.85
CA ASP A 46 -15.87 5.02 -0.82
C ASP A 46 -15.14 5.32 0.50
N PHE A 47 -13.95 5.92 0.42
CA PHE A 47 -13.09 6.26 1.56
C PHE A 47 -12.62 7.72 1.46
N PRO A 48 -13.47 8.70 1.86
CA PRO A 48 -13.18 10.14 1.73
C PRO A 48 -11.96 10.63 2.51
N GLU A 49 -11.46 9.85 3.46
CA GLU A 49 -10.20 10.13 4.15
C GLU A 49 -8.97 9.94 3.25
N LEU A 50 -9.10 9.18 2.16
CA LEU A 50 -8.04 8.98 1.18
C LEU A 50 -7.98 10.15 0.20
N ASN A 51 -6.76 10.40 -0.27
CA ASN A 51 -6.53 11.24 -1.43
C ASN A 51 -5.69 10.49 -2.47
N ASN A 52 -5.49 11.13 -3.62
CA ASN A 52 -4.74 10.54 -4.72
C ASN A 52 -3.28 10.24 -4.35
N ASP A 53 -2.64 11.08 -3.53
CA ASP A 53 -1.26 10.87 -3.11
C ASP A 53 -1.11 9.62 -2.22
N ASP A 54 -2.13 9.30 -1.43
CA ASP A 54 -2.15 8.07 -0.63
C ASP A 54 -2.22 6.81 -1.52
N ILE A 55 -3.03 6.85 -2.58
CA ILE A 55 -3.11 5.75 -3.56
C ILE A 55 -1.78 5.60 -4.31
N LEU A 56 -1.20 6.71 -4.76
CA LEU A 56 0.11 6.70 -5.43
C LEU A 56 1.23 6.23 -4.49
N ALA A 57 1.16 6.54 -3.19
CA ALA A 57 2.09 6.05 -2.19
C ALA A 57 1.98 4.52 -2.00
N CYS A 58 0.77 3.96 -2.02
CA CYS A 58 0.56 2.51 -2.00
C CYS A 58 1.22 1.83 -3.21
N LEU A 59 1.04 2.40 -4.42
CA LEU A 59 1.68 1.90 -5.64
C LEU A 59 3.20 2.03 -5.59
N ALA A 60 3.72 3.16 -5.12
CA ALA A 60 5.17 3.37 -4.98
C ALA A 60 5.80 2.42 -3.95
N PHE A 61 5.12 2.17 -2.82
CA PHE A 61 5.55 1.17 -1.84
C PHE A 61 5.60 -0.23 -2.46
N ALA A 62 4.57 -0.60 -3.23
CA ALA A 62 4.52 -1.90 -3.90
C ALA A 62 5.65 -2.08 -4.92
N ALA A 63 5.90 -1.05 -5.73
CA ALA A 63 6.99 -1.04 -6.71
C ALA A 63 8.36 -1.12 -6.03
N ASP A 64 8.59 -0.38 -4.95
CA ASP A 64 9.85 -0.48 -4.19
C ASP A 64 10.03 -1.90 -3.63
N LYS A 65 9.00 -2.45 -2.98
CA LYS A 65 9.01 -3.82 -2.44
C LYS A 65 9.33 -4.87 -3.51
N GLU A 66 8.76 -4.76 -4.70
CA GLU A 66 9.01 -5.69 -5.82
C GLU A 66 10.45 -5.57 -6.35
N ASN A 67 11.01 -4.35 -6.37
CA ASN A 67 12.37 -4.11 -6.83
C ASN A 67 13.45 -4.62 -5.85
N HIS A 68 13.11 -4.80 -4.57
CA HIS A 68 14.00 -5.46 -3.61
C HIS A 68 14.04 -6.96 -3.93
N LYS A 69 15.12 -7.38 -4.62
CA LYS A 69 15.35 -8.76 -5.06
C LYS A 69 15.00 -9.78 -3.97
N ILE A 70 14.07 -10.68 -4.30
CA ILE A 70 13.94 -11.95 -3.59
C ILE A 70 15.24 -12.72 -3.84
N LEU A 71 16.06 -12.87 -2.79
CA LEU A 71 17.18 -13.80 -2.83
C LEU A 71 16.59 -15.21 -2.92
N ILE A 72 16.56 -15.76 -4.13
CA ILE A 72 16.19 -17.16 -4.33
C ILE A 72 17.37 -17.98 -3.80
N SER A 73 17.25 -18.49 -2.57
CA SER A 73 18.19 -19.49 -2.07
C SER A 73 17.93 -20.77 -2.84
N SER A 74 18.77 -21.05 -3.83
CA SER A 74 18.81 -22.37 -4.45
C SER A 74 19.32 -23.36 -3.41
N ALA A 75 18.44 -24.24 -2.93
CA ALA A 75 18.89 -25.43 -2.20
C ALA A 75 19.68 -26.30 -3.19
N ALA A 76 20.97 -26.48 -2.92
CA ALA A 76 21.83 -27.46 -3.58
C ALA A 76 21.67 -28.82 -2.90
#